data_AF-A0A2P5NP87-F1
#
_entry.id   AF-A0A2P5NP87-F1
#
_cell.length_a   1.000
_cell.length_b   1.000
_cell.length_c   1.000
_cell.angle_alpha   90.00
_cell.angle_beta   90.00
_cell.angle_gamma   90.00
#
_symmetry.space_group_name_H-M   'P 1'
#
loop_
_entity.id
_entity.type
_entity.pdbx_description
1 polymer ?
#
loop_
_entity_poly.entity_id
_entity_poly.type
_entity_poly.pdbx_seq_one_letter_code
_entity_poly.pdbx_strand_id
1 'polypeptide(L)'
;MANVTFSSPVLARDVTVYAVAGDRGTLLAVAKAHKIPLPFDCQDGECGSCIVEIKHLSPDVKYAIALTEKEKELLKQLGKITKAEIENAEVNDMPPRYRLACQYFVRNEDIVVSFEGDQTLPVKGPHITHAASRFKGGTEIGSIDEFLGYAVKLEEDAALHYDELGAAMDGCGNQRVATLFRQLAAFSRRHLAEARSRAGSLDVDTKIPPDYVWPNHVTPERASIWAADPSLSRLDALKAALQGERRGHEFYCAVAAMSKSPEVAAMAKEFVKEEADHVKVLEAWITHEEWDVKNASAPAGA
;
A
#
# COMPACT_ATOMS: atom_id res chain seq x y z
N MET A 1 -7.17 -11.25 30.95
CA MET A 1 -6.69 -10.92 29.60
C MET A 1 -7.65 -11.58 28.65
N ALA A 2 -8.14 -10.85 27.67
CA ALA A 2 -9.09 -11.33 26.68
C ALA A 2 -8.36 -11.77 25.42
N ASN A 3 -8.71 -12.94 24.89
CA ASN A 3 -8.23 -13.39 23.60
C ASN A 3 -9.20 -12.91 22.52
N VAL A 4 -8.74 -11.97 21.68
CA VAL A 4 -9.50 -11.49 20.53
C VAL A 4 -8.92 -12.10 19.27
N THR A 5 -9.67 -13.01 18.65
CA THR A 5 -9.24 -13.67 17.40
C THR A 5 -9.93 -13.02 16.21
N PHE A 6 -9.17 -12.39 15.33
CA PHE A 6 -9.67 -11.77 14.11
C PHE A 6 -9.63 -12.78 12.96
N SER A 7 -10.78 -12.97 12.31
CA SER A 7 -10.95 -13.85 11.16
C SER A 7 -11.57 -13.07 10.00
N SER A 8 -10.98 -13.18 8.82
CA SER A 8 -11.48 -12.51 7.62
C SER A 8 -10.98 -13.23 6.36
N PRO A 9 -11.76 -13.25 5.27
CA PRO A 9 -11.28 -13.72 3.96
C PRO A 9 -10.06 -12.96 3.45
N VAL A 10 -9.85 -11.73 3.90
CA VAL A 10 -8.69 -10.88 3.53
C VAL A 10 -7.43 -11.24 4.33
N LEU A 11 -7.57 -11.92 5.47
CA LEU A 11 -6.42 -12.31 6.30
C LEU A 11 -5.84 -13.65 5.83
N ALA A 12 -4.50 -13.74 5.79
CA ALA A 12 -3.81 -14.98 5.40
C ALA A 12 -3.98 -16.13 6.42
N ARG A 13 -4.24 -15.78 7.69
CA ARG A 13 -4.55 -16.69 8.79
C ARG A 13 -5.29 -15.91 9.88
N ASP A 14 -6.02 -16.61 10.72
CA ASP A 14 -6.63 -16.00 11.90
C ASP A 14 -5.54 -15.43 12.82
N VAL A 15 -5.76 -14.21 13.31
CA VAL A 15 -4.80 -13.50 14.16
C VAL A 15 -5.41 -13.33 15.54
N THR A 16 -4.82 -13.98 16.55
CA THR A 16 -5.22 -13.81 17.94
C THR A 16 -4.35 -12.74 18.61
N VAL A 17 -5.02 -11.78 19.23
CA VAL A 17 -4.44 -10.66 19.96
C VAL A 17 -4.87 -10.74 21.42
N TYR A 18 -3.93 -10.49 22.32
CA TYR A 18 -4.20 -10.37 23.75
C TYR A 18 -4.59 -8.93 24.09
N ALA A 19 -5.86 -8.71 24.39
CA ALA A 19 -6.35 -7.43 24.85
C ALA A 19 -6.34 -7.38 26.39
N VAL A 20 -5.74 -6.31 26.94
CA VAL A 20 -5.78 -6.04 28.38
C VAL A 20 -7.15 -5.46 28.72
N ALA A 21 -7.97 -6.23 29.43
CA ALA A 21 -9.27 -5.78 29.89
C ALA A 21 -9.12 -4.55 30.81
N GLY A 22 -9.69 -3.41 30.41
CA GLY A 22 -9.61 -2.14 31.15
C GLY A 22 -8.72 -1.08 30.52
N ASP A 23 -7.94 -1.43 29.49
CA ASP A 23 -7.37 -0.42 28.60
C ASP A 23 -8.53 0.19 27.79
N ARG A 24 -8.65 1.51 27.71
CA ARG A 24 -9.85 2.21 27.17
C ARG A 24 -10.01 2.07 25.63
N GLY A 25 -9.44 1.02 25.04
CA GLY A 25 -9.44 0.76 23.62
C GLY A 25 -10.73 0.10 23.13
N THR A 26 -11.28 0.64 22.05
CA THR A 26 -12.33 -0.02 21.27
C THR A 26 -11.72 -1.17 20.45
N LEU A 27 -12.56 -2.08 19.97
CA LEU A 27 -12.12 -3.18 19.11
C LEU A 27 -11.39 -2.68 17.86
N LEU A 28 -11.83 -1.54 17.31
CA LEU A 28 -11.14 -0.85 16.23
C LEU A 28 -9.74 -0.37 16.65
N ALA A 29 -9.57 0.16 17.86
CA ALA A 29 -8.27 0.58 18.36
C ALA A 29 -7.30 -0.61 18.50
N VAL A 30 -7.81 -1.76 19.00
CA VAL A 30 -7.04 -3.02 19.06
C VAL A 30 -6.65 -3.49 17.65
N ALA A 31 -7.58 -3.46 16.70
CA ALA A 31 -7.29 -3.81 15.31
C ALA A 31 -6.19 -2.91 14.71
N LYS A 32 -6.27 -1.59 14.92
CA LYS A 32 -5.25 -0.62 14.45
C LYS A 32 -3.87 -0.86 15.07
N ALA A 33 -3.80 -1.08 16.38
CA ALA A 33 -2.55 -1.34 17.09
C ALA A 33 -1.84 -2.59 16.54
N HIS A 34 -2.61 -3.60 16.13
CA HIS A 34 -2.10 -4.86 15.58
C HIS A 34 -2.09 -4.93 14.05
N LYS A 35 -2.30 -3.80 13.37
CA LYS A 35 -2.28 -3.66 11.89
C LYS A 35 -3.25 -4.60 11.17
N ILE A 36 -4.42 -4.80 11.76
CA ILE A 36 -5.50 -5.62 11.19
C ILE A 36 -6.33 -4.72 10.25
N PRO A 37 -6.55 -5.10 8.99
CA PRO A 37 -7.20 -4.27 7.97
C PRO A 37 -8.72 -4.26 8.13
N LEU A 38 -9.20 -3.72 9.25
CA LEU A 38 -10.62 -3.56 9.53
C LEU A 38 -11.13 -2.26 8.87
N PRO A 39 -12.14 -2.29 7.99
CA PRO A 39 -12.65 -1.10 7.31
C PRO A 39 -13.24 -0.09 8.29
N PHE A 40 -12.90 1.20 8.15
CA PHE A 40 -13.45 2.27 8.98
C PHE A 40 -13.46 3.61 8.22
N ASP A 41 -14.57 4.37 8.31
CA ASP A 41 -14.64 5.72 7.72
C ASP A 41 -14.76 6.82 8.78
N CYS A 42 -15.68 6.66 9.75
CA CYS A 42 -16.07 7.73 10.68
C CYS A 42 -15.55 7.56 12.11
N GLN A 43 -15.29 6.33 12.59
CA GLN A 43 -14.91 6.00 13.97
C GLN A 43 -15.91 6.38 15.09
N ASP A 44 -16.97 7.11 14.76
CA ASP A 44 -17.98 7.58 15.73
C ASP A 44 -19.32 6.82 15.68
N GLY A 45 -19.37 5.71 14.94
CA GLY A 45 -20.56 4.84 14.87
C GLY A 45 -21.66 5.32 13.92
N GLU A 46 -21.38 6.25 13.00
CA GLU A 46 -22.38 6.87 12.11
C GLU A 46 -22.42 6.25 10.69
N CYS A 47 -21.32 5.64 10.25
CA CYS A 47 -21.11 5.21 8.87
C CYS A 47 -21.33 3.70 8.64
N GLY A 48 -21.11 2.88 9.68
CA GLY A 48 -21.37 1.44 9.59
C GLY A 48 -20.28 0.64 8.87
N SER A 49 -19.23 1.30 8.39
CA SER A 49 -18.15 0.63 7.64
C SER A 49 -17.39 -0.42 8.46
N CYS A 50 -17.38 -0.27 9.79
CA CYS A 50 -16.69 -1.17 10.73
C CYS A 50 -17.58 -2.28 11.33
N ILE A 51 -18.55 -2.78 10.56
CA ILE A 51 -19.38 -3.91 10.98
C ILE A 51 -18.52 -5.16 11.19
N VAL A 52 -18.74 -5.81 12.33
CA VAL A 52 -18.13 -7.09 12.68
C VAL A 52 -19.18 -8.04 13.24
N GLU A 53 -18.98 -9.33 13.00
CA GLU A 53 -19.70 -10.41 13.68
C GLU A 53 -18.87 -10.90 14.87
N ILE A 54 -19.47 -10.97 16.06
CA ILE A 54 -18.79 -11.37 17.29
C ILE A 54 -19.33 -12.72 17.78
N LYS A 55 -18.44 -13.72 17.84
CA LYS A 55 -18.72 -15.04 18.39
C LYS A 55 -17.97 -15.21 19.70
N HIS A 56 -18.70 -15.43 20.79
CA HIS A 56 -18.12 -15.67 22.11
C HIS A 56 -17.73 -17.15 22.21
N LEU A 57 -16.48 -17.44 22.56
CA LEU A 57 -15.99 -18.82 22.67
C LEU A 57 -16.47 -19.51 23.96
N SER A 58 -16.75 -18.74 25.00
CA SER A 58 -17.30 -19.26 26.27
C SER A 58 -18.78 -18.87 26.41
N PRO A 59 -19.69 -19.83 26.64
CA PRO A 59 -21.12 -19.54 26.79
C PRO A 59 -21.47 -18.83 28.12
N ASP A 60 -20.65 -19.01 29.16
CA ASP A 60 -20.94 -18.56 30.54
C ASP A 60 -20.41 -17.15 30.87
N VAL A 61 -19.60 -16.56 29.99
CA VAL A 61 -18.95 -15.25 30.21
C VAL A 61 -19.37 -14.30 29.09
N LYS A 62 -20.65 -13.92 29.09
CA LYS A 62 -21.17 -12.86 28.22
C LYS A 62 -21.41 -11.64 29.08
N TYR A 63 -20.57 -10.63 28.95
CA TYR A 63 -20.77 -9.42 29.71
C TYR A 63 -21.86 -8.56 29.08
N ALA A 64 -22.70 -7.96 29.92
CA ALA A 64 -23.75 -7.01 29.54
C ALA A 64 -23.19 -5.79 28.79
N ILE A 65 -23.67 -5.49 27.59
CA ILE A 65 -23.18 -4.37 26.78
C ILE A 65 -24.34 -3.47 26.34
N ALA A 66 -24.31 -2.21 26.77
CA ALA A 66 -25.18 -1.18 26.23
C ALA A 66 -24.82 -0.88 24.77
N LEU A 67 -25.80 -0.98 23.87
CA LEU A 67 -25.68 -0.43 22.52
C LEU A 67 -26.03 1.06 22.56
N THR A 68 -25.27 1.87 21.85
CA THR A 68 -25.67 3.27 21.64
C THR A 68 -26.86 3.33 20.68
N GLU A 69 -27.73 4.33 20.82
CA GLU A 69 -28.90 4.50 19.94
C GLU A 69 -28.50 4.62 18.45
N LYS A 70 -27.35 5.26 18.19
CA LYS A 70 -26.79 5.39 16.84
C LYS A 70 -26.40 4.03 16.25
N GLU A 71 -25.76 3.17 17.05
CA GLU A 71 -25.38 1.82 16.62
C GLU A 71 -26.61 0.94 16.35
N LYS A 72 -27.65 1.02 17.19
CA LYS A 72 -28.90 0.25 17.00
C LYS A 72 -29.59 0.59 15.69
N GLU A 73 -29.80 1.88 15.44
CA GLU A 73 -30.52 2.34 14.25
C GLU A 73 -29.76 1.94 12.97
N LEU A 74 -28.43 2.08 12.97
CA LEU A 74 -27.61 1.72 11.83
C LEU A 74 -27.59 0.21 11.56
N LEU A 75 -27.40 -0.63 12.60
CA LEU A 75 -27.41 -2.09 12.44
C LEU A 75 -28.77 -2.63 12.01
N LYS A 76 -29.85 -1.95 12.40
CA LYS A 76 -31.22 -2.23 11.95
C LYS A 76 -31.42 -1.83 10.49
N GLN A 77 -30.97 -0.64 10.07
CA GLN A 77 -31.05 -0.19 8.68
C GLN A 77 -30.28 -1.10 7.72
N LEU A 78 -29.16 -1.65 8.18
CA LEU A 78 -28.34 -2.61 7.42
C LEU A 78 -28.88 -4.05 7.48
N GLY A 79 -29.98 -4.29 8.21
CA GLY A 79 -30.63 -5.60 8.32
C GLY A 79 -29.80 -6.65 9.05
N LYS A 80 -28.80 -6.23 9.84
CA LYS A 80 -27.89 -7.14 10.57
C LYS A 80 -28.43 -7.55 11.94
N ILE A 81 -29.31 -6.75 12.54
CA ILE A 81 -29.98 -7.06 13.81
C ILE A 81 -31.50 -6.93 13.64
N THR A 82 -32.24 -7.86 14.23
CA THR A 82 -33.71 -7.86 14.27
C THR A 82 -34.27 -7.05 15.43
N LYS A 83 -35.53 -6.60 15.34
CA LYS A 83 -36.20 -5.88 16.45
C LYS A 83 -36.19 -6.69 17.76
N ALA A 84 -36.33 -8.01 17.67
CA ALA A 84 -36.30 -8.90 18.83
C ALA A 84 -34.91 -8.98 19.47
N GLU A 85 -33.83 -8.94 18.67
CA GLU A 85 -32.46 -8.89 19.19
C GLU A 85 -32.13 -7.54 19.83
N ILE A 86 -32.69 -6.43 19.32
CA ILE A 86 -32.56 -5.11 19.96
C ILE A 86 -33.25 -5.11 21.32
N GLU A 87 -34.49 -5.59 21.38
CA GLU A 87 -35.25 -5.70 22.64
C GLU A 87 -34.54 -6.62 23.64
N ASN A 88 -34.03 -7.76 23.18
CA ASN A 88 -33.26 -8.67 24.03
C ASN A 88 -31.96 -8.05 24.55
N ALA A 89 -31.32 -7.19 23.76
CA ALA A 89 -30.13 -6.45 24.20
C ALA A 89 -30.47 -5.33 25.21
N GLU A 90 -31.64 -4.71 25.11
CA GLU A 90 -32.10 -3.66 26.03
C GLU A 90 -32.64 -4.21 27.35
N VAL A 91 -33.39 -5.31 27.30
CA VAL A 91 -34.12 -5.86 28.44
C VAL A 91 -33.30 -6.90 29.20
N ASN A 92 -32.56 -7.75 28.48
CA ASN A 92 -31.83 -8.87 29.05
C ASN A 92 -30.30 -8.66 29.02
N ASP A 93 -29.84 -7.47 28.64
CA ASP A 93 -28.43 -7.11 28.53
C ASP A 93 -27.61 -8.07 27.64
N MET A 94 -28.28 -8.72 26.68
CA MET A 94 -27.65 -9.74 25.84
C MET A 94 -26.94 -9.12 24.63
N PRO A 95 -25.64 -9.39 24.40
CA PRO A 95 -24.93 -8.82 23.27
C PRO A 95 -25.46 -9.40 21.94
N PRO A 96 -25.79 -8.56 20.94
CA PRO A 96 -26.19 -9.03 19.62
C PRO A 96 -24.99 -9.57 18.84
N ARG A 97 -25.29 -10.36 17.80
CA ARG A 97 -24.27 -11.03 16.98
C ARG A 97 -23.41 -10.06 16.18
N TYR A 98 -24.00 -8.98 15.68
CA TYR A 98 -23.31 -7.97 14.90
C TYR A 98 -23.10 -6.71 15.74
N ARG A 99 -21.93 -6.09 15.62
CA ARG A 99 -21.54 -4.87 16.32
C ARG A 99 -20.71 -3.96 15.41
N LEU A 100 -20.61 -2.70 15.78
CA LEU A 100 -19.64 -1.78 15.19
C LEU A 100 -18.34 -1.83 15.99
N ALA A 101 -17.22 -2.18 15.33
CA ALA A 101 -15.93 -2.31 16.01
C ALA A 101 -15.46 -0.99 16.67
N CYS A 102 -15.89 0.16 16.14
CA CYS A 102 -15.58 1.46 16.73
C CYS A 102 -16.34 1.76 18.04
N GLN A 103 -17.47 1.11 18.29
CA GLN A 103 -18.29 1.28 19.52
C GLN A 103 -18.15 0.10 20.48
N TYR A 104 -17.51 -0.99 20.06
CA TYR A 104 -17.30 -2.17 20.87
C TYR A 104 -16.11 -2.01 21.81
N PHE A 105 -16.34 -2.10 23.12
CA PHE A 105 -15.28 -2.14 24.12
C PHE A 105 -14.94 -3.58 24.47
N VAL A 106 -13.68 -3.97 24.27
CA VAL A 106 -13.21 -5.32 24.56
C VAL A 106 -13.19 -5.53 26.08
N ARG A 107 -13.99 -6.48 26.58
CA ARG A 107 -14.01 -6.90 27.98
C ARG A 107 -13.16 -8.15 28.19
N ASN A 108 -13.13 -8.68 29.41
CA ASN A 108 -12.36 -9.89 29.75
C ASN A 108 -13.04 -11.17 29.25
N GLU A 109 -13.24 -11.27 27.94
CA GLU A 109 -13.97 -12.34 27.26
C GLU A 109 -13.20 -12.82 26.03
N ASP A 110 -13.25 -14.12 25.76
CA ASP A 110 -12.61 -14.72 24.59
C ASP A 110 -13.58 -14.70 23.41
N ILE A 111 -13.23 -13.91 22.39
CA ILE A 111 -14.09 -13.63 21.24
C ILE A 111 -13.40 -13.92 19.91
N VAL A 112 -14.18 -14.36 18.94
CA VAL A 112 -13.81 -14.41 17.52
C VAL A 112 -14.57 -13.31 16.79
N VAL A 113 -13.84 -12.45 16.10
CA VAL A 113 -14.33 -11.30 15.36
C VAL A 113 -14.21 -11.60 13.88
N SER A 114 -15.33 -11.81 13.21
CA SER A 114 -15.39 -12.06 11.77
C SER A 114 -15.77 -10.79 11.01
N PHE A 115 -15.06 -10.50 9.91
CA PHE A 115 -15.34 -9.32 9.07
C PHE A 115 -14.99 -9.55 7.60
N GLU A 116 -15.67 -8.85 6.69
CA GLU A 116 -15.51 -9.02 5.24
C GLU A 116 -14.17 -8.43 4.72
N GLY A 117 -13.62 -7.43 5.42
CA GLY A 117 -12.35 -6.78 5.10
C GLY A 117 -12.47 -5.65 4.08
N ASP A 118 -11.50 -4.74 4.08
CA ASP A 118 -11.43 -3.66 3.09
C ASP A 118 -10.97 -4.22 1.73
N GLN A 119 -11.86 -4.21 0.73
CA GLN A 119 -11.59 -4.73 -0.61
C GLN A 119 -10.67 -3.82 -1.44
N THR A 120 -10.36 -2.62 -0.97
CA THR A 120 -9.49 -1.66 -1.67
C THR A 120 -8.01 -1.87 -1.38
N LEU A 121 -7.68 -2.61 -0.31
CA LEU A 121 -6.31 -2.99 0.00
C LEU A 121 -6.03 -4.37 -0.60
N PRO A 122 -4.93 -4.55 -1.36
CA PRO A 122 -4.60 -5.86 -1.90
C PRO A 122 -4.45 -6.87 -0.75
N VAL A 123 -5.19 -7.99 -0.86
CA VAL A 123 -5.36 -9.08 0.12
C VAL A 123 -4.03 -9.68 0.63
N LYS A 124 -2.94 -9.41 -0.07
CA LYS A 124 -1.58 -9.59 0.42
C LYS A 124 -0.78 -8.36 -0.01
N GLY A 125 0.11 -7.86 0.85
CA GLY A 125 1.28 -7.13 0.34
C GLY A 125 1.94 -7.99 -0.75
N PRO A 126 2.64 -7.40 -1.73
CA PRO A 126 3.13 -8.12 -2.91
C PRO A 126 3.72 -9.48 -2.50
N HIS A 127 3.17 -10.55 -3.07
CA HIS A 127 3.58 -11.91 -2.75
C HIS A 127 5.05 -12.08 -3.12
N ILE A 128 5.95 -11.85 -2.17
CA ILE A 128 7.33 -12.30 -2.27
C ILE A 128 7.23 -13.82 -2.29
N THR A 129 7.43 -14.42 -3.46
CA THR A 129 7.32 -15.87 -3.63
C THR A 129 8.21 -16.59 -2.61
N HIS A 130 7.85 -17.81 -2.20
CA HIS A 130 8.75 -18.63 -1.38
C HIS A 130 10.12 -18.83 -2.05
N ALA A 131 10.20 -18.67 -3.38
CA ALA A 131 11.43 -18.62 -4.14
C ALA A 131 12.22 -17.32 -3.89
N ALA A 132 11.56 -16.14 -3.87
CA ALA A 132 12.21 -14.86 -3.58
C ALA A 132 12.69 -14.76 -2.11
N SER A 133 11.94 -15.29 -1.14
CA SER A 133 12.39 -15.37 0.27
C SER A 133 13.47 -16.42 0.52
N ARG A 134 13.68 -17.36 -0.40
CA ARG A 134 14.74 -18.39 -0.35
C ARG A 134 15.77 -18.23 -1.47
N PHE A 135 15.78 -17.09 -2.18
CA PHE A 135 16.71 -16.85 -3.27
C PHE A 135 18.10 -16.66 -2.66
N LYS A 136 18.85 -17.78 -2.54
CA LYS A 136 20.24 -17.81 -2.09
C LYS A 136 21.22 -17.09 -3.04
N GLY A 137 20.72 -16.50 -4.12
CA GLY A 137 21.48 -15.66 -5.04
C GLY A 137 21.26 -14.15 -4.85
N GLY A 138 20.42 -13.73 -3.90
CA GLY A 138 20.12 -12.32 -3.67
C GLY A 138 21.15 -11.75 -2.71
N THR A 139 21.81 -10.66 -3.10
CA THR A 139 22.85 -10.00 -2.32
C THR A 139 22.34 -9.78 -0.89
N GLU A 140 22.89 -10.49 0.09
CA GLU A 140 22.62 -10.18 1.50
C GLU A 140 23.28 -8.83 1.78
N ILE A 141 22.51 -7.74 1.69
CA ILE A 141 23.00 -6.39 1.96
C ILE A 141 23.36 -6.32 3.45
N GLY A 142 24.64 -6.45 3.74
CA GLY A 142 25.18 -6.62 5.09
C GLY A 142 25.51 -5.30 5.77
N SER A 143 25.57 -4.21 5.02
CA SER A 143 25.94 -2.89 5.54
C SER A 143 25.14 -1.75 4.89
N ILE A 144 25.15 -0.59 5.55
CA ILE A 144 24.55 0.64 5.03
C ILE A 144 25.30 1.13 3.79
N ASP A 145 26.63 1.05 3.80
CA ASP A 145 27.46 1.45 2.65
C ASP A 145 27.14 0.62 1.40
N GLU A 146 26.92 -0.69 1.56
CA GLU A 146 26.48 -1.57 0.48
C GLU A 146 25.06 -1.22 0.00
N PHE A 147 24.13 -0.95 0.92
CA PHE A 147 22.78 -0.48 0.58
C PHE A 147 22.82 0.83 -0.22
N LEU A 148 23.62 1.79 0.26
CA LEU A 148 23.77 3.09 -0.39
C LEU A 148 24.50 2.97 -1.73
N GLY A 149 25.40 2.01 -1.90
CA GLY A 149 25.97 1.66 -3.21
C GLY A 149 24.90 1.28 -4.22
N TYR A 150 23.94 0.45 -3.82
CA TYR A 150 22.80 0.09 -4.65
C TYR A 150 21.86 1.27 -4.92
N ALA A 151 21.52 2.04 -3.88
CA ALA A 151 20.65 3.21 -4.02
C ALA A 151 21.28 4.25 -4.97
N VAL A 152 22.58 4.53 -4.83
CA VAL A 152 23.32 5.43 -5.73
C VAL A 152 23.24 4.95 -7.17
N LYS A 153 23.39 3.66 -7.43
CA LYS A 153 23.30 3.13 -8.80
C LYS A 153 21.89 3.22 -9.36
N LEU A 154 20.89 2.89 -8.55
CA LEU A 154 19.48 2.92 -8.96
C LEU A 154 19.05 4.36 -9.32
N GLU A 155 19.45 5.33 -8.50
CA GLU A 155 19.14 6.75 -8.71
C GLU A 155 19.90 7.35 -9.89
N GLU A 156 21.15 6.92 -10.10
CA GLU A 156 21.94 7.28 -11.29
C GLU A 156 21.29 6.75 -12.57
N ASP A 157 20.88 5.48 -12.58
CA ASP A 157 20.18 4.87 -13.71
C ASP A 157 18.82 5.54 -13.96
N ALA A 158 18.03 5.81 -12.91
CA ALA A 158 16.74 6.50 -13.03
C ALA A 158 16.91 7.89 -13.65
N ALA A 159 17.89 8.68 -13.17
CA ALA A 159 18.14 10.01 -13.70
C ALA A 159 18.49 9.99 -15.20
N LEU A 160 19.33 9.05 -15.64
CA LEU A 160 19.70 8.88 -17.04
C LEU A 160 18.50 8.52 -17.91
N HIS A 161 17.70 7.53 -17.48
CA HIS A 161 16.52 7.11 -18.24
C HIS A 161 15.46 8.22 -18.32
N TYR A 162 15.28 9.01 -17.26
CA TYR A 162 14.40 10.17 -17.30
C TYR A 162 14.90 11.26 -18.24
N ASP A 163 16.20 11.53 -18.30
CA ASP A 163 16.76 12.47 -19.28
C ASP A 163 16.52 12.00 -20.71
N GLU A 164 16.72 10.71 -21.00
CA GLU A 164 16.48 10.12 -22.32
C GLU A 164 15.00 10.20 -22.72
N LEU A 165 14.08 9.83 -21.81
CA LEU A 165 12.65 9.95 -22.03
C LEU A 165 12.24 11.43 -22.23
N GLY A 166 12.81 12.34 -21.43
CA GLY A 166 12.60 13.77 -21.58
C GLY A 166 13.02 14.30 -22.94
N ALA A 167 14.23 13.94 -23.39
CA ALA A 167 14.76 14.31 -24.71
C ALA A 167 13.93 13.72 -25.86
N ALA A 168 13.48 12.47 -25.73
CA ALA A 168 12.59 11.84 -26.71
C ALA A 168 11.25 12.58 -26.80
N MET A 169 10.66 12.97 -25.66
CA MET A 169 9.41 13.74 -25.63
C MET A 169 9.58 15.15 -26.21
N ASP A 170 10.70 15.82 -25.96
CA ASP A 170 11.02 17.10 -26.60
C ASP A 170 11.11 16.96 -28.13
N GLY A 171 11.80 15.92 -28.61
CA GLY A 171 11.96 15.64 -30.04
C GLY A 171 10.65 15.39 -30.78
N CYS A 172 9.62 14.89 -30.07
CA CYS A 172 8.27 14.68 -30.60
C CYS A 172 7.33 15.87 -30.34
N GLY A 173 7.83 16.98 -29.77
CA GLY A 173 7.04 18.19 -29.48
C GLY A 173 6.22 18.14 -28.17
N ASN A 174 6.35 17.08 -27.36
CA ASN A 174 5.60 16.86 -26.13
C ASN A 174 6.23 17.56 -24.91
N GLN A 175 6.28 18.89 -24.94
CA GLN A 175 6.95 19.72 -23.92
C GLN A 175 6.43 19.52 -22.49
N ARG A 176 5.13 19.21 -22.34
CA ARG A 176 4.51 18.99 -21.02
C ARG A 176 5.08 17.75 -20.33
N VAL A 177 5.14 16.61 -21.04
CA VAL A 177 5.67 15.35 -20.50
C VAL A 177 7.20 15.40 -20.40
N ALA A 178 7.87 16.05 -21.34
CA ALA A 178 9.32 16.28 -21.25
C ALA A 178 9.71 17.05 -19.97
N THR A 179 8.91 18.06 -19.60
CA THR A 179 9.14 18.83 -18.36
C THR A 179 8.95 17.97 -17.12
N LEU A 180 7.94 17.09 -17.10
CA LEU A 180 7.76 16.12 -16.02
C LEU A 180 9.00 15.22 -15.86
N PHE A 181 9.49 14.63 -16.95
CA PHE A 181 10.66 13.75 -16.88
C PHE A 181 11.92 14.49 -16.44
N ARG A 182 12.13 15.73 -16.87
CA ARG A 182 13.22 16.57 -16.36
C ARG A 182 13.11 16.85 -14.85
N GLN A 183 11.88 17.02 -14.34
CA GLN A 183 11.65 17.18 -12.90
C GLN A 183 11.97 15.90 -12.13
N LEU A 184 11.51 14.75 -12.63
CA LEU A 184 11.82 13.44 -12.04
C LEU A 184 13.33 13.15 -12.05
N ALA A 185 14.02 13.39 -13.18
CA ALA A 185 15.48 13.31 -13.24
C ALA A 185 16.17 14.23 -12.21
N ALA A 186 15.64 15.43 -11.99
CA ALA A 186 16.17 16.34 -10.98
C ALA A 186 15.95 15.83 -9.55
N PHE A 187 14.84 15.13 -9.26
CA PHE A 187 14.61 14.47 -7.97
C PHE A 187 15.59 13.32 -7.77
N SER A 188 15.74 12.42 -8.74
CA SER A 188 16.70 11.30 -8.65
C SER A 188 18.14 11.78 -8.45
N ARG A 189 18.56 12.88 -9.10
CA ARG A 189 19.90 13.46 -8.87
C ARG A 189 20.07 14.04 -7.45
N ARG A 190 19.00 14.52 -6.81
CA ARG A 190 19.06 14.98 -5.40
C ARG A 190 19.19 13.78 -4.46
N HIS A 191 18.41 12.73 -4.67
CA HIS A 191 18.52 11.49 -3.89
C HIS A 191 19.90 10.86 -4.07
N LEU A 192 20.43 10.83 -5.29
CA LEU A 192 21.80 10.41 -5.60
C LEU A 192 22.83 11.20 -4.77
N ALA A 193 22.71 12.53 -4.72
CA ALA A 193 23.62 13.37 -3.96
C ALA A 193 23.50 13.13 -2.45
N GLU A 194 22.29 12.92 -1.95
CA GLU A 194 22.02 12.60 -0.56
C GLU A 194 22.59 11.23 -0.17
N ALA A 195 22.31 10.18 -0.95
CA ALA A 195 22.84 8.84 -0.74
C ALA A 195 24.39 8.83 -0.76
N ARG A 196 25.01 9.58 -1.69
CA ARG A 196 26.47 9.78 -1.74
C ARG A 196 27.01 10.51 -0.50
N SER A 197 26.27 11.47 0.05
CA SER A 197 26.70 12.20 1.25
C SER A 197 26.62 11.35 2.53
N ARG A 198 25.69 10.40 2.55
CA ARG A 198 25.46 9.48 3.68
C ARG A 198 26.39 8.27 3.63
N ALA A 199 26.91 7.91 2.46
CA ALA A 199 27.80 6.78 2.29
C ALA A 199 29.22 7.12 2.75
N GLY A 200 29.79 6.29 3.64
CA GLY A 200 31.17 6.46 4.09
C GLY A 200 32.17 5.97 3.03
N SER A 201 31.91 4.79 2.48
CA SER A 201 32.64 4.22 1.35
C SER A 201 31.65 3.64 0.34
N LEU A 202 31.84 3.95 -0.95
CA LEU A 202 31.01 3.42 -2.03
C LEU A 202 31.84 2.48 -2.90
N ASP A 203 31.34 1.27 -3.14
CA ASP A 203 31.87 0.42 -4.18
C ASP A 203 31.36 0.91 -5.55
N VAL A 204 32.30 1.41 -6.36
CA VAL A 204 32.03 1.98 -7.68
C VAL A 204 31.62 0.89 -8.69
N ASP A 205 31.96 -0.38 -8.45
CA ASP A 205 31.58 -1.52 -9.31
C ASP A 205 30.29 -2.22 -8.83
N THR A 206 29.52 -1.59 -7.94
CA THR A 206 28.21 -2.11 -7.53
C THR A 206 27.31 -2.29 -8.77
N LYS A 207 26.83 -3.53 -8.99
CA LYS A 207 25.92 -3.88 -10.08
C LYS A 207 24.55 -4.24 -9.54
N ILE A 208 23.54 -3.53 -10.01
CA ILE A 208 22.14 -3.82 -9.69
C ILE A 208 21.78 -5.21 -10.23
N PRO A 209 21.08 -6.06 -9.46
CA PRO A 209 20.62 -7.34 -9.97
C PRO A 209 19.72 -7.13 -11.20
N PRO A 210 19.82 -7.98 -12.24
CA PRO A 210 19.13 -7.78 -13.53
C PRO A 210 17.61 -7.54 -13.43
N ASP A 211 16.97 -8.13 -12.42
CA ASP A 211 15.52 -8.01 -12.20
C ASP A 211 15.09 -6.59 -11.79
N TYR A 212 16.01 -5.83 -11.19
CA TYR A 212 15.76 -4.46 -10.70
C TYR A 212 16.37 -3.37 -11.59
N VAL A 213 17.09 -3.75 -12.64
CA VAL A 213 17.64 -2.81 -13.62
C VAL A 213 16.50 -2.10 -14.34
N TRP A 214 16.63 -0.78 -14.46
CA TRP A 214 15.69 0.03 -15.24
C TRP A 214 15.71 -0.47 -16.70
N PRO A 215 14.55 -0.78 -17.31
CA PRO A 215 14.58 -1.36 -18.65
C PRO A 215 14.96 -0.31 -19.68
N ASN A 216 15.83 -0.68 -20.63
CA ASN A 216 16.13 0.16 -21.78
C ASN A 216 14.87 0.32 -22.65
N HIS A 217 14.14 1.40 -22.42
CA HIS A 217 12.89 1.71 -23.13
C HIS A 217 13.10 2.56 -24.37
N VAL A 218 14.25 3.24 -24.48
CA VAL A 218 14.60 4.07 -25.63
C VAL A 218 15.53 3.27 -26.54
N THR A 219 14.96 2.52 -27.48
CA THR A 219 15.73 1.98 -28.62
C THR A 219 15.53 2.86 -29.84
N PRO A 220 16.46 2.88 -30.81
CA PRO A 220 16.29 3.64 -32.06
C PRO A 220 14.95 3.34 -32.77
N GLU A 221 14.49 2.09 -32.70
CA GLU A 221 13.21 1.64 -33.25
C GLU A 221 12.02 2.19 -32.46
N ARG A 222 12.08 2.19 -31.12
CA ARG A 222 11.03 2.76 -30.27
C ARG A 222 10.95 4.29 -30.37
N ALA A 223 12.09 4.97 -30.41
CA ALA A 223 12.15 6.40 -30.63
C ALA A 223 11.54 6.78 -31.99
N SER A 224 11.76 5.96 -33.02
CA SER A 224 11.14 6.14 -34.34
C SER A 224 9.61 5.91 -34.31
N ILE A 225 9.11 4.95 -33.52
CA ILE A 225 7.67 4.74 -33.32
C ILE A 225 7.05 5.92 -32.57
N TRP A 226 7.73 6.44 -31.54
CA TRP A 226 7.27 7.58 -30.77
C TRP A 226 7.21 8.88 -31.59
N ALA A 227 8.14 9.05 -32.53
CA ALA A 227 8.12 10.18 -33.46
C ALA A 227 6.95 10.13 -34.46
N ALA A 228 6.35 8.95 -34.68
CA ALA A 228 5.28 8.77 -35.67
C ALA A 228 3.88 9.18 -35.15
N ASP A 229 3.61 9.03 -33.85
CA ASP A 229 2.38 9.48 -33.20
C ASP A 229 2.68 10.17 -31.85
N PRO A 230 2.55 11.51 -31.78
CA PRO A 230 2.80 12.28 -30.57
C PRO A 230 1.90 11.93 -29.37
N SER A 231 0.72 11.34 -29.57
CA SER A 231 -0.21 10.95 -28.49
C SER A 231 0.09 9.56 -27.92
N LEU A 232 0.37 8.58 -28.78
CA LEU A 232 0.82 7.25 -28.39
C LEU A 232 2.19 7.30 -27.71
N SER A 233 3.08 8.20 -28.18
CA SER A 233 4.41 8.40 -27.58
C SER A 233 4.39 8.89 -26.13
N ARG A 234 3.42 9.74 -25.75
CA ARG A 234 3.31 10.21 -24.35
C ARG A 234 2.92 9.09 -23.41
N LEU A 235 1.88 8.34 -23.75
CA LEU A 235 1.37 7.28 -22.90
C LEU A 235 2.38 6.14 -22.76
N ASP A 236 3.04 5.76 -23.85
CA ASP A 236 4.08 4.74 -23.84
C ASP A 236 5.30 5.17 -23.02
N ALA A 237 5.74 6.43 -23.14
CA ALA A 237 6.85 6.95 -22.34
C ALA A 237 6.51 7.02 -20.84
N LEU A 238 5.28 7.42 -20.48
CA LEU A 238 4.84 7.42 -19.08
C LEU A 238 4.74 6.00 -18.52
N LYS A 239 4.26 5.04 -19.30
CA LYS A 239 4.21 3.61 -18.89
C LYS A 239 5.60 3.00 -18.74
N ALA A 240 6.54 3.38 -19.60
CA ALA A 240 7.96 3.02 -19.47
C ALA A 240 8.57 3.57 -18.17
N ALA A 241 8.34 4.85 -17.88
CA ALA A 241 8.77 5.45 -16.61
C ALA A 241 8.16 4.73 -15.39
N LEU A 242 6.85 4.45 -15.42
CA LEU A 242 6.16 3.75 -14.33
C LEU A 242 6.74 2.35 -14.08
N GLN A 243 7.14 1.64 -15.14
CA GLN A 243 7.77 0.33 -14.98
C GLN A 243 9.12 0.43 -14.25
N GLY A 244 9.94 1.42 -14.59
CA GLY A 244 11.22 1.66 -13.91
C GLY A 244 11.04 1.97 -12.43
N GLU A 245 10.14 2.91 -12.11
CA GLU A 245 9.81 3.27 -10.72
C GLU A 245 9.30 2.08 -9.91
N ARG A 246 8.43 1.25 -10.50
CA ARG A 246 7.95 0.04 -9.84
C ARG A 246 9.08 -0.94 -9.51
N ARG A 247 10.05 -1.12 -10.40
CA ARG A 247 11.22 -1.99 -10.14
C ARG A 247 12.10 -1.44 -9.02
N GLY A 248 12.33 -0.13 -9.00
CA GLY A 248 13.06 0.52 -7.91
C GLY A 248 12.34 0.39 -6.57
N HIS A 249 11.03 0.67 -6.54
CA HIS A 249 10.18 0.49 -5.38
C HIS A 249 10.17 -0.98 -4.89
N GLU A 250 10.05 -1.95 -5.81
CA GLU A 250 10.12 -3.38 -5.49
C GLU A 250 11.48 -3.78 -4.89
N PHE A 251 12.58 -3.23 -5.40
CA PHE A 251 13.91 -3.43 -4.83
C PHE A 251 13.96 -2.97 -3.37
N TYR A 252 13.56 -1.73 -3.07
CA TYR A 252 13.58 -1.23 -1.70
C TYR A 252 12.61 -1.97 -0.77
N CYS A 253 11.46 -2.43 -1.29
CA CYS A 253 10.54 -3.28 -0.54
C CYS A 253 11.17 -4.63 -0.19
N ALA A 254 11.87 -5.26 -1.13
CA ALA A 254 12.58 -6.51 -0.89
C ALA A 254 13.68 -6.32 0.15
N VAL A 255 14.49 -5.26 0.05
CA VAL A 255 15.53 -4.95 1.04
C VAL A 255 14.93 -4.69 2.42
N ALA A 256 13.87 -3.89 2.52
CA ALA A 256 13.20 -3.59 3.78
C ALA A 256 12.61 -4.83 4.46
N ALA A 257 12.18 -5.83 3.68
CA ALA A 257 11.60 -7.08 4.18
C ALA A 257 12.65 -8.14 4.53
N MET A 258 13.76 -8.19 3.79
CA MET A 258 14.77 -9.26 3.88
C MET A 258 16.00 -8.89 4.70
N SER A 259 16.27 -7.59 4.91
CA SER A 259 17.47 -7.15 5.63
C SER A 259 17.43 -7.58 7.11
N LYS A 260 18.56 -8.11 7.57
CA LYS A 260 18.79 -8.47 8.98
C LYS A 260 19.21 -7.26 9.83
N SER A 261 19.68 -6.17 9.18
CA SER A 261 20.07 -4.94 9.87
C SER A 261 18.85 -4.04 10.05
N PRO A 262 18.49 -3.66 11.29
CA PRO A 262 17.34 -2.78 11.53
C PRO A 262 17.56 -1.39 10.93
N GLU A 263 18.80 -0.94 10.81
CA GLU A 263 19.17 0.36 10.24
C GLU A 263 18.98 0.39 8.72
N VAL A 264 19.47 -0.65 8.01
CA VAL A 264 19.22 -0.81 6.57
C VAL A 264 17.72 -0.97 6.29
N ALA A 265 17.01 -1.75 7.11
CA ALA A 265 15.57 -1.91 6.95
C ALA A 265 14.78 -0.63 7.24
N ALA A 266 15.24 0.23 8.14
CA ALA A 266 14.64 1.53 8.40
C ALA A 266 14.87 2.48 7.24
N MET A 267 16.10 2.58 6.75
CA MET A 267 16.46 3.43 5.61
C MET A 267 15.73 2.99 4.33
N ALA A 268 15.71 1.69 4.03
CA ALA A 268 14.97 1.18 2.88
C ALA A 268 13.47 1.54 2.94
N LYS A 269 12.85 1.62 4.13
CA LYS A 269 11.45 2.07 4.27
C LYS A 269 11.26 3.56 3.99
N GLU A 270 12.29 4.39 4.13
CA GLU A 270 12.23 5.79 3.72
C GLU A 270 12.17 5.86 2.19
N PHE A 271 13.12 5.21 1.51
CA PHE A 271 13.14 5.11 0.04
C PHE A 271 11.86 4.49 -0.53
N VAL A 272 11.28 3.45 0.10
CA VAL A 272 9.98 2.89 -0.31
C VAL A 272 8.88 3.95 -0.35
N LYS A 273 8.83 4.88 0.62
CA LYS A 273 7.80 5.91 0.64
C LYS A 273 8.02 6.93 -0.47
N GLU A 274 9.28 7.30 -0.71
CA GLU A 274 9.65 8.26 -1.75
C GLU A 274 9.31 7.72 -3.15
N GLU A 275 9.71 6.47 -3.46
CA GLU A 275 9.37 5.87 -4.75
C GLU A 275 7.87 5.60 -4.91
N ALA A 276 7.17 5.32 -3.82
CA ALA A 276 5.71 5.21 -3.87
C ALA A 276 5.04 6.53 -4.29
N ASP A 277 5.64 7.68 -3.97
CA ASP A 277 5.14 8.98 -4.41
C ASP A 277 5.43 9.22 -5.90
N HIS A 278 6.60 8.81 -6.41
CA HIS A 278 6.89 8.83 -7.85
C HIS A 278 5.91 7.97 -8.64
N VAL A 279 5.65 6.74 -8.18
CA VAL A 279 4.67 5.82 -8.77
C VAL A 279 3.28 6.48 -8.84
N LYS A 280 2.80 7.07 -7.75
CA LYS A 280 1.50 7.76 -7.73
C LYS A 280 1.43 8.93 -8.70
N VAL A 281 2.50 9.73 -8.77
CA VAL A 281 2.58 10.85 -9.73
C VAL A 281 2.42 10.31 -11.15
N LEU A 282 3.20 9.30 -11.53
CA LEU A 282 3.12 8.71 -12.87
C LEU A 282 1.75 8.06 -13.16
N GLU A 283 1.15 7.37 -12.21
CA GLU A 283 -0.19 6.79 -12.35
C GLU A 283 -1.27 7.86 -12.58
N ALA A 284 -1.18 8.99 -11.87
CA ALA A 284 -2.08 10.12 -12.07
C ALA A 284 -1.92 10.74 -13.46
N TRP A 285 -0.69 10.91 -13.94
CA TRP A 285 -0.41 11.39 -15.30
C TRP A 285 -0.92 10.43 -16.37
N ILE A 286 -0.69 9.12 -16.21
CA ILE A 286 -1.20 8.08 -17.12
C ILE A 286 -2.72 8.13 -17.18
N THR A 287 -3.40 8.20 -16.03
CA THR A 287 -4.86 8.27 -15.96
C THR A 287 -5.40 9.48 -16.70
N HIS A 288 -4.76 10.64 -16.54
CA HIS A 288 -5.13 11.86 -17.26
C HIS A 288 -4.93 11.71 -18.77
N GLU A 289 -3.79 11.20 -19.23
CA GLU A 289 -3.51 11.01 -20.66
C GLU A 289 -4.43 9.95 -21.29
N GLU A 290 -4.75 8.86 -20.58
CA GLU A 290 -5.72 7.87 -21.05
C GLU A 290 -7.12 8.45 -21.18
N TRP A 291 -7.52 9.33 -20.26
CA TRP A 291 -8.77 10.08 -20.36
C TRP A 291 -8.75 11.03 -21.57
N ASP A 292 -7.67 11.78 -21.78
CA ASP A 292 -7.54 12.69 -22.93
C ASP A 292 -7.62 11.93 -24.26
N VAL A 293 -6.90 10.81 -24.41
CA VAL A 293 -6.94 9.96 -25.61
C VAL A 293 -8.36 9.44 -25.86
N LYS A 294 -9.05 8.96 -24.82
CA LYS A 294 -10.41 8.45 -24.93
C LYS A 294 -11.39 9.55 -25.37
N ASN A 295 -11.30 10.77 -24.82
CA ASN A 295 -12.19 11.87 -25.17
C ASN A 295 -11.84 12.55 -26.49
N ALA A 296 -10.58 12.52 -26.93
CA ALA A 296 -10.18 12.93 -28.27
C ALA A 296 -10.69 11.94 -29.35
N SER A 297 -10.86 10.67 -29.00
CA SER A 297 -11.40 9.63 -29.89
C SER A 297 -12.95 9.54 -29.91
N ALA A 298 -13.64 10.26 -29.03
CA ALA A 298 -15.10 10.34 -29.05
C ALA A 298 -15.53 11.28 -30.20
N PRO A 299 -16.39 10.85 -31.14
CA PRO A 299 -16.85 11.74 -32.20
C PRO A 299 -17.61 12.90 -31.56
N ALA A 300 -17.24 14.13 -31.93
CA ALA A 300 -18.05 15.31 -31.67
C ALA A 300 -19.48 15.00 -32.14
N GLY A 301 -20.43 15.10 -31.21
CA GLY A 301 -21.79 14.59 -31.38
C GLY A 301 -22.41 14.92 -32.73
N ALA A 302 -23.00 13.88 -33.34
CA ALA A 302 -24.08 14.02 -34.30
C ALA A 302 -25.39 14.32 -33.57
#